data_AF-A0A836RW00-F1
#
_entry.id   AF-A0A836RW00-F1
#
_cell.length_a   1.000
_cell.length_b   1.000
_cell.length_c   1.000
_cell.angle_alpha   90.00
_cell.angle_beta   90.00
_cell.angle_gamma   90.00
#
_symmetry.space_group_name_H-M   'P 1'
#
loop_
_entity.id
_entity.type
_entity.pdbx_description
1 polymer ?
#
loop_
_entity_poly.entity_id
_entity_poly.type
_entity_poly.pdbx_seq_one_letter_code
_entity_poly.pdbx_strand_id
1 'polypeptide(L)'
;MISNFPKDYQKLTYIEPFGGAGWVLFEKEKSIAKAKFKYRKFEDDVDRAVQYAIIKIQSFSGTGSSWGYRKKGTNSKWKAFLKRLIQIRKRLETVQIENLDFRQIIEKYDSERALFFLDPPYIEKEHYYETTFTEKDHIELAKMLKNIKGKFILSYYPHPLIDEYYKTFNIQTKEVTITSCGITVNSKQKIRPKAAELLIKNF
;
A
#
# COMPACT_ATOMS: atom_id res chain seq x y z
N MET A 1 -9.22 8.57 7.62
CA MET A 1 -9.38 7.83 6.35
C MET A 1 -10.85 7.50 6.11
N ILE A 2 -11.54 6.77 7.00
CA ILE A 2 -13.00 6.53 6.89
C ILE A 2 -13.81 7.83 6.85
N SER A 3 -13.37 8.87 7.54
CA SER A 3 -13.96 10.23 7.47
C SER A 3 -14.00 10.82 6.06
N ASN A 4 -13.20 10.30 5.13
CA ASN A 4 -13.14 10.74 3.74
C ASN A 4 -14.03 9.92 2.80
N PHE A 5 -14.70 8.88 3.31
CA PHE A 5 -15.56 8.00 2.54
C PHE A 5 -16.94 8.63 2.34
N PRO A 6 -17.69 8.22 1.31
CA PRO A 6 -19.08 8.61 1.15
C PRO A 6 -19.90 8.26 2.39
N LYS A 7 -20.92 9.05 2.74
CA LYS A 7 -21.76 8.79 3.93
C LYS A 7 -22.41 7.40 3.93
N ASP A 8 -22.67 6.86 2.75
CA ASP A 8 -23.31 5.58 2.47
C ASP A 8 -22.31 4.43 2.21
N TYR A 9 -21.02 4.60 2.52
CA TYR A 9 -19.97 3.62 2.17
C TYR A 9 -20.22 2.19 2.66
N GLN A 10 -20.98 2.00 3.73
CA GLN A 10 -21.32 0.68 4.28
C GLN A 10 -22.18 -0.16 3.32
N LYS A 11 -22.82 0.48 2.33
CA LYS A 11 -23.60 -0.18 1.28
C LYS A 11 -22.77 -0.43 0.01
N LEU A 12 -21.52 0.01 -0.01
CA LEU A 12 -20.63 -0.09 -1.16
C LEU A 12 -19.67 -1.28 -0.99
N THR A 13 -19.31 -1.87 -2.11
CA THR A 13 -18.22 -2.85 -2.21
C THR A 13 -16.92 -2.07 -2.28
N TYR A 14 -16.03 -2.28 -1.31
CA TYR A 14 -14.75 -1.61 -1.25
C TYR A 14 -13.68 -2.36 -2.04
N ILE A 15 -12.98 -1.67 -2.93
CA ILE A 15 -11.96 -2.25 -3.83
C ILE A 15 -10.65 -1.47 -3.75
N GLU A 16 -9.52 -2.18 -3.66
CA GLU A 16 -8.17 -1.61 -3.66
C GLU A 16 -7.30 -2.21 -4.78
N PRO A 17 -7.23 -1.59 -5.97
CA PRO A 17 -6.50 -2.16 -7.11
C PRO A 17 -4.98 -2.21 -6.96
N PHE A 18 -4.40 -1.30 -6.18
CA PHE A 18 -2.94 -1.13 -6.07
C PHE A 18 -2.33 -1.72 -4.79
N GLY A 19 -3.18 -2.20 -3.88
CA GLY A 19 -2.71 -2.75 -2.60
C GLY A 19 -1.90 -1.78 -1.75
N GLY A 20 -2.13 -0.47 -1.88
CA GLY A 20 -1.41 0.56 -1.14
C GLY A 20 -1.81 0.66 0.33
N ALA A 21 -1.41 1.74 1.01
CA ALA A 21 -1.44 1.84 2.47
C ALA A 21 -2.83 1.85 3.14
N GLY A 22 -3.93 1.66 2.39
CA GLY A 22 -5.20 1.17 2.95
C GLY A 22 -5.04 -0.18 3.67
N TRP A 23 -4.06 -0.98 3.24
CA TRP A 23 -3.52 -2.18 3.91
C TRP A 23 -2.58 -1.87 5.10
N VAL A 24 -2.28 -0.62 5.44
CA VAL A 24 -1.60 -0.33 6.73
C VAL A 24 -2.59 -0.34 7.90
N LEU A 25 -3.91 -0.39 7.61
CA LEU A 25 -4.88 -0.96 8.54
C LEU A 25 -4.90 -2.49 8.51
N PHE A 26 -4.48 -3.17 7.43
CA PHE A 26 -4.39 -4.64 7.33
C PHE A 26 -3.33 -5.10 6.35
N GLU A 27 -2.27 -5.74 6.84
CA GLU A 27 -1.05 -6.12 6.11
C GLU A 27 -1.27 -6.83 4.77
N LYS A 28 -0.66 -6.30 3.69
CA LYS A 28 -0.17 -7.06 2.53
C LYS A 28 0.96 -6.31 1.81
N GLU A 29 1.68 -7.05 0.97
CA GLU A 29 3.00 -6.75 0.39
C GLU A 29 3.03 -6.70 -1.14
N LYS A 30 4.17 -6.21 -1.68
CA LYS A 30 5.05 -6.97 -2.60
C LYS A 30 6.46 -6.34 -2.72
N SER A 31 7.50 -7.16 -2.91
CA SER A 31 8.79 -6.76 -3.52
C SER A 31 9.53 -7.97 -4.14
N ILE A 32 10.03 -7.85 -5.37
CA ILE A 32 10.94 -8.77 -6.08
C ILE A 32 12.39 -8.41 -5.73
N ALA A 33 12.78 -8.51 -4.46
CA ALA A 33 14.17 -8.30 -4.07
C ALA A 33 14.89 -9.65 -4.02
N LYS A 34 15.75 -9.90 -5.01
CA LYS A 34 16.73 -10.99 -5.00
C LYS A 34 17.64 -10.84 -3.77
N ALA A 35 17.34 -11.57 -2.70
CA ALA A 35 18.33 -11.92 -1.69
C ALA A 35 18.80 -13.35 -1.98
N LYS A 36 20.05 -13.49 -2.42
CA LYS A 36 20.76 -14.77 -2.47
C LYS A 36 20.89 -15.31 -1.04
N PHE A 37 19.88 -16.04 -0.57
CA PHE A 37 20.06 -17.06 0.45
C PHE A 37 19.91 -18.41 -0.23
N LYS A 38 20.86 -19.31 0.03
CA LYS A 38 20.96 -20.66 -0.55
C LYS A 38 19.56 -21.31 -0.55
N TYR A 39 19.03 -21.60 -1.74
CA TYR A 39 17.70 -22.17 -1.93
C TYR A 39 17.46 -23.36 -0.98
N ARG A 40 16.52 -23.21 -0.05
CA ARG A 40 15.85 -24.36 0.56
C ARG A 40 14.76 -24.79 -0.41
N LYS A 41 14.71 -26.08 -0.72
CA LYS A 41 13.63 -26.67 -1.52
C LYS A 41 12.33 -26.44 -0.74
N PHE A 42 11.31 -25.86 -1.37
CA PHE A 42 10.00 -25.68 -0.76
C PHE A 42 9.18 -26.96 -0.92
N GLU A 43 8.40 -27.30 0.09
CA GLU A 43 7.49 -28.45 0.03
C GLU A 43 6.17 -28.07 -0.66
N ASP A 44 5.62 -26.89 -0.34
CA ASP A 44 4.41 -26.33 -0.94
C ASP A 44 4.33 -24.79 -0.82
N ASP A 45 3.20 -24.21 -1.23
CA ASP A 45 2.94 -22.77 -1.16
C ASP A 45 2.79 -22.23 0.27
N VAL A 46 2.35 -23.07 1.21
CA VAL A 46 2.21 -22.70 2.62
C VAL A 46 3.60 -22.58 3.26
N ASP A 47 4.46 -23.57 3.04
CA ASP A 47 5.85 -23.54 3.49
C ASP A 47 6.59 -22.32 2.90
N ARG A 48 6.40 -22.05 1.60
CA ARG A 48 6.94 -20.85 0.95
C ARG A 48 6.45 -19.56 1.62
N ALA A 49 5.17 -19.44 1.94
CA ALA A 49 4.61 -18.27 2.60
C ALA A 49 5.12 -18.10 4.05
N VAL A 50 5.26 -19.20 4.79
CA VAL A 50 5.79 -19.20 6.16
C VAL A 50 7.26 -18.77 6.17
N GLN A 51 8.09 -19.34 5.30
CA GLN A 51 9.51 -18.97 5.19
C GLN A 51 9.67 -17.50 4.83
N TYR A 52 8.88 -17.03 3.87
CA TYR A 52 8.85 -15.64 3.47
C TYR A 52 8.47 -14.72 4.65
N ALA A 53 7.41 -15.04 5.40
CA ALA A 53 6.99 -14.27 6.56
C ALA A 53 8.11 -14.18 7.62
N ILE A 54 8.75 -15.32 7.95
CA ILE A 54 9.86 -15.36 8.92
C ILE A 54 10.96 -14.38 8.51
N ILE A 55 11.38 -14.41 7.24
CA ILE A 55 12.42 -13.54 6.71
C ILE A 55 12.03 -12.06 6.88
N LYS A 56 10.83 -11.68 6.46
CA LYS A 56 10.35 -10.29 6.54
C LYS A 56 10.25 -9.82 7.99
N ILE A 57 9.60 -10.58 8.85
CA ILE A 57 9.38 -10.21 10.24
C ILE A 57 10.69 -10.09 11.01
N GLN A 58 11.63 -11.00 10.79
CA GLN A 58 12.89 -10.99 11.52
C GLN A 58 13.85 -9.92 11.01
N SER A 59 13.80 -9.57 9.72
CA SER A 59 14.65 -8.54 9.14
C SER A 59 14.42 -7.15 9.74
N PHE A 60 15.45 -6.31 9.68
CA PHE A 60 15.33 -4.89 10.01
C PHE A 60 14.43 -4.21 8.97
N SER A 61 13.44 -3.44 9.42
CA SER A 61 12.45 -2.75 8.58
C SER A 61 11.74 -3.63 7.52
N GLY A 62 11.73 -4.95 7.69
CA GLY A 62 11.11 -5.83 6.71
C GLY A 62 11.89 -6.00 5.41
N THR A 63 13.17 -5.63 5.33
CA THR A 63 13.91 -5.66 4.04
C THR A 63 14.20 -7.07 3.52
N GLY A 64 14.22 -8.08 4.40
CA GLY A 64 14.64 -9.45 4.06
C GLY A 64 16.15 -9.63 3.81
N SER A 65 16.92 -8.55 3.82
CA SER A 65 18.38 -8.55 3.60
C SER A 65 19.21 -8.58 4.90
N SER A 66 18.55 -8.67 6.05
CA SER A 66 19.18 -8.66 7.38
C SER A 66 18.48 -9.62 8.33
N TRP A 67 19.14 -10.00 9.42
CA TRP A 67 18.56 -10.82 10.48
C TRP A 67 18.57 -10.09 11.81
N GLY A 68 17.39 -9.87 12.39
CA GLY A 68 17.25 -9.22 13.69
C GLY A 68 17.54 -10.19 14.84
N TYR A 69 18.48 -9.83 15.71
CA TYR A 69 18.73 -10.52 16.99
C TYR A 69 18.82 -9.51 18.14
N ARG A 70 18.43 -9.91 19.35
CA ARG A 70 18.56 -9.12 20.59
C ARG A 70 19.24 -9.97 21.67
N LYS A 71 20.29 -9.43 22.29
CA LYS A 71 21.08 -10.08 23.36
C LYS A 71 20.39 -10.05 24.74
N LYS A 72 19.45 -9.13 24.98
CA LYS A 72 18.64 -9.02 26.22
C LYS A 72 17.16 -8.78 25.89
N GLY A 73 16.26 -9.47 26.59
CA GLY A 73 14.80 -9.36 26.47
C GLY A 73 14.15 -10.45 25.59
N THR A 74 12.94 -10.87 25.95
CA THR A 74 12.19 -11.97 25.31
C THR A 74 11.03 -11.46 24.44
N ASN A 75 11.29 -10.63 23.44
CA ASN A 75 10.25 -10.29 22.45
C ASN A 75 10.68 -10.75 21.07
N SER A 76 10.52 -12.06 20.83
CA SER A 76 10.58 -12.63 19.49
C SER A 76 9.55 -11.93 18.61
N LYS A 77 9.99 -11.18 17.59
CA LYS A 77 9.10 -10.53 16.61
C LYS A 77 8.15 -11.54 15.97
N TRP A 78 8.62 -12.77 15.78
CA TRP A 78 7.81 -13.89 15.30
C TRP A 78 6.64 -14.23 16.24
N LYS A 79 6.87 -14.31 17.55
CA LYS A 79 5.78 -14.58 18.51
C LYS A 79 4.73 -13.47 18.52
N ALA A 80 5.15 -12.21 18.36
CA ALA A 80 4.23 -11.08 18.23
C ALA A 80 3.42 -11.16 16.92
N PHE A 81 4.08 -11.52 15.82
CA PHE A 81 3.40 -11.74 14.55
C PHE A 81 2.38 -12.88 14.61
N LEU A 82 2.69 -14.02 15.22
CA LEU A 82 1.74 -15.13 15.35
C LEU A 82 0.45 -14.72 16.08
N LYS A 83 0.56 -13.84 17.10
CA LYS A 83 -0.62 -13.26 17.76
C LYS A 83 -1.44 -12.37 16.82
N ARG A 84 -0.76 -11.58 15.98
CA ARG A 84 -1.40 -10.70 15.00
C ARG A 84 -2.00 -11.49 13.83
N LEU A 85 -1.41 -12.62 13.46
CA LEU A 85 -1.88 -13.49 12.38
C LEU A 85 -3.32 -13.97 12.59
N ILE A 86 -3.72 -14.20 13.84
CA ILE A 86 -5.11 -14.55 14.18
C ILE A 86 -6.07 -13.40 13.82
N GLN A 87 -5.66 -12.16 14.09
CA GLN A 87 -6.46 -10.97 13.77
C GLN A 87 -6.50 -10.73 12.25
N ILE A 88 -5.37 -10.94 11.57
CA ILE A 88 -5.27 -10.84 10.11
C ILE A 88 -6.20 -11.87 9.46
N ARG A 89 -6.12 -13.14 9.88
CA ARG A 89 -7.02 -14.20 9.41
C ARG A 89 -8.48 -13.78 9.55
N LYS A 90 -8.89 -13.36 10.75
CA LYS A 90 -10.29 -12.98 11.01
C LYS A 90 -10.79 -11.85 10.10
N ARG A 91 -9.93 -10.91 9.72
CA ARG A 91 -10.37 -9.89 8.75
C ARG A 91 -10.41 -10.42 7.33
N LEU A 92 -9.41 -11.22 6.92
CA LEU A 92 -9.33 -11.71 5.55
C LEU A 92 -10.43 -12.73 5.22
N GLU A 93 -11.15 -13.24 6.22
CA GLU A 93 -12.31 -14.15 6.04
C GLU A 93 -13.39 -13.60 5.10
N THR A 94 -13.51 -12.28 4.95
CA THR A 94 -14.50 -11.65 4.06
C THR A 94 -13.86 -10.91 2.89
N VAL A 95 -12.57 -11.14 2.61
CA VAL A 95 -11.82 -10.40 1.59
C VAL A 95 -11.47 -11.32 0.42
N GLN A 96 -11.80 -10.88 -0.79
CA GLN A 96 -11.33 -11.50 -2.01
C GLN A 96 -9.96 -10.91 -2.38
N ILE A 97 -8.98 -11.79 -2.60
CA ILE A 97 -7.62 -11.38 -2.94
C ILE A 97 -7.33 -11.78 -4.38
N GLU A 98 -7.01 -10.79 -5.20
CA GLU A 98 -6.62 -10.99 -6.60
C GLU A 98 -5.21 -10.44 -6.85
N ASN A 99 -4.55 -11.00 -7.85
CA ASN A 99 -3.24 -10.56 -8.32
C ASN A 99 -3.34 -10.31 -9.82
N LEU A 100 -4.10 -9.28 -10.18
CA LEU A 100 -4.37 -8.87 -11.55
C LEU A 100 -3.86 -7.45 -11.79
N ASP A 101 -3.76 -7.07 -13.06
CA ASP A 101 -3.49 -5.69 -13.44
C ASP A 101 -4.63 -4.77 -12.98
N PHE A 102 -4.32 -3.54 -12.58
CA PHE A 102 -5.32 -2.60 -12.08
C PHE A 102 -6.45 -2.35 -13.11
N ARG A 103 -6.13 -2.40 -14.42
CA ARG A 103 -7.11 -2.24 -15.49
C ARG A 103 -8.19 -3.31 -15.41
N GLN A 104 -7.77 -4.56 -15.23
CA GLN A 104 -8.67 -5.71 -15.11
C GLN A 104 -9.52 -5.61 -13.83
N ILE A 105 -8.94 -5.14 -12.72
CA ILE A 105 -9.67 -4.95 -11.47
C ILE A 105 -10.74 -3.85 -11.62
N ILE A 106 -10.37 -2.69 -12.17
CA ILE A 106 -11.33 -1.59 -12.36
C ILE A 106 -12.44 -2.04 -13.31
N GLU A 107 -12.10 -2.63 -14.46
CA GLU A 107 -13.10 -3.10 -15.43
C GLU A 107 -14.06 -4.15 -14.84
N LYS A 108 -13.52 -5.11 -14.08
CA LYS A 108 -14.30 -6.20 -13.48
C LYS A 108 -15.26 -5.74 -12.39
N TYR A 109 -14.85 -4.75 -11.57
CA TYR A 109 -15.57 -4.36 -10.36
C TYR A 109 -16.32 -3.03 -10.48
N ASP A 110 -16.12 -2.27 -11.57
CA ASP A 110 -16.76 -0.97 -11.73
C ASP A 110 -18.29 -1.10 -11.81
N SER A 111 -18.95 -0.48 -10.83
CA SER A 111 -20.40 -0.45 -10.68
C SER A 111 -20.80 0.72 -9.78
N GLU A 112 -22.08 1.12 -9.84
CA GLU A 112 -22.65 2.14 -8.94
C GLU A 112 -22.47 1.84 -7.44
N ARG A 113 -22.25 0.57 -7.11
CA ARG A 113 -22.02 0.10 -5.74
C ARG A 113 -20.55 -0.06 -5.39
N ALA A 114 -19.61 0.30 -6.26
CA ALA A 114 -18.19 0.21 -6.00
C ALA A 114 -17.66 1.48 -5.32
N LEU A 115 -16.73 1.29 -4.38
CA LEU A 115 -15.86 2.32 -3.84
C LEU A 115 -14.40 1.89 -4.02
N PHE A 116 -13.70 2.56 -4.92
CA PHE A 116 -12.29 2.32 -5.18
C PHE A 116 -11.42 3.20 -4.30
N PHE A 117 -10.48 2.59 -3.56
CA PHE A 117 -9.36 3.31 -2.96
C PHE A 117 -8.09 2.99 -3.73
N LEU A 118 -7.50 4.04 -4.31
CA LEU A 118 -6.43 3.93 -5.28
C LEU A 118 -5.20 4.59 -4.69
N ASP A 119 -4.12 3.82 -4.64
CA ASP A 119 -2.85 4.25 -4.10
C ASP A 119 -1.73 3.70 -4.99
N PRO A 120 -1.65 4.16 -6.26
CA PRO A 120 -0.65 3.69 -7.20
C PRO A 120 0.76 4.12 -6.77
N PRO A 121 1.82 3.45 -7.26
CA PRO A 121 3.18 3.95 -7.09
C PRO A 121 3.28 5.40 -7.55
N TYR A 122 3.77 6.31 -6.71
CA TYR A 122 3.82 7.73 -7.06
C TYR A 122 4.95 8.03 -8.06
N ILE A 123 4.67 8.93 -9.00
CA ILE A 123 5.68 9.49 -9.93
C ILE A 123 6.88 10.03 -9.15
N GLU A 124 8.09 9.77 -9.66
CA GLU A 124 9.39 10.12 -9.08
C GLU A 124 9.71 9.46 -7.73
N LYS A 125 8.84 8.56 -7.26
CA LYS A 125 9.03 7.72 -6.07
C LYS A 125 9.08 6.24 -6.43
N GLU A 126 9.23 5.91 -7.71
CA GLU A 126 9.27 4.54 -8.21
C GLU A 126 10.46 3.77 -7.63
N HIS A 127 11.56 4.44 -7.27
CA HIS A 127 12.70 3.78 -6.61
C HIS A 127 12.38 3.14 -5.25
N TYR A 128 11.24 3.48 -4.62
CA TYR A 128 10.74 2.79 -3.42
C TYR A 128 9.99 1.48 -3.75
N TYR A 129 9.67 1.26 -5.02
CA TYR A 129 8.86 0.15 -5.49
C TYR A 129 9.61 -0.60 -6.60
N GLU A 130 9.68 -1.92 -6.53
CA GLU A 130 10.11 -2.72 -7.69
C GLU A 130 8.91 -2.86 -8.63
N THR A 131 8.55 -1.75 -9.29
CA THR A 131 7.34 -1.64 -10.10
C THR A 131 7.66 -1.26 -11.54
N THR A 132 6.87 -1.80 -12.45
CA THR A 132 6.86 -1.44 -13.87
C THR A 132 5.84 -0.35 -14.16
N PHE A 133 5.32 0.33 -13.14
CA PHE A 133 4.32 1.39 -13.30
C PHE A 133 4.97 2.63 -13.92
N THR A 134 4.55 2.94 -15.14
CA THR A 134 5.07 4.01 -15.97
C THR A 134 4.15 5.22 -15.98
N GLU A 135 4.64 6.36 -16.46
CA GLU A 135 3.81 7.54 -16.72
C GLU A 135 2.58 7.22 -17.59
N LYS A 136 2.70 6.29 -18.54
CA LYS A 136 1.56 5.83 -19.36
C LYS A 136 0.48 5.14 -18.51
N ASP A 137 0.88 4.35 -17.53
CA ASP A 137 -0.04 3.71 -16.59
C ASP A 137 -0.79 4.75 -15.74
N HIS A 138 -0.13 5.84 -15.34
CA HIS A 138 -0.78 6.97 -14.66
C HIS A 138 -1.84 7.65 -15.51
N ILE A 139 -1.52 7.90 -16.79
CA ILE A 139 -2.44 8.52 -17.75
C ILE A 139 -3.64 7.60 -18.00
N GLU A 140 -3.41 6.29 -18.17
CA GLU A 140 -4.47 5.32 -18.37
C GLU A 140 -5.37 5.19 -17.14
N LEU A 141 -4.80 5.14 -15.94
CA LEU A 141 -5.56 5.19 -14.70
C LEU A 141 -6.48 6.42 -14.67
N ALA A 142 -5.94 7.62 -14.96
CA ALA A 142 -6.74 8.84 -14.98
C ALA A 142 -7.90 8.78 -15.99
N LYS A 143 -7.65 8.24 -17.19
CA LYS A 143 -8.68 8.05 -18.22
C LYS A 143 -9.79 7.09 -17.79
N MET A 144 -9.43 5.99 -17.10
CA MET A 144 -10.40 5.05 -16.55
C MET A 144 -11.25 5.71 -15.45
N LEU A 145 -10.61 6.40 -14.50
CA LEU A 145 -11.28 7.08 -13.39
C LEU A 145 -12.19 8.22 -13.85
N LYS A 146 -11.89 8.85 -14.99
CA LYS A 146 -12.77 9.86 -15.59
C LYS A 146 -14.14 9.33 -15.99
N ASN A 147 -14.23 8.05 -16.36
CA ASN A 147 -15.45 7.42 -16.86
C ASN A 147 -16.00 6.33 -15.93
N ILE A 148 -15.50 6.26 -14.69
CA ILE A 148 -15.87 5.23 -13.73
C ILE A 148 -17.30 5.44 -13.22
N LYS A 149 -18.06 4.35 -13.07
CA LYS A 149 -19.42 4.38 -12.51
C LYS A 149 -19.39 4.48 -10.99
N GLY A 150 -18.46 3.75 -10.38
CA GLY A 150 -18.26 3.72 -8.95
C GLY A 150 -17.72 5.03 -8.37
N LYS A 151 -17.69 5.08 -7.04
CA LYS A 151 -17.02 6.15 -6.31
C LYS A 151 -15.53 5.84 -6.21
N PHE A 152 -14.68 6.86 -6.22
CA PHE A 152 -13.25 6.66 -5.99
C PHE A 152 -12.63 7.67 -5.03
N ILE A 153 -11.56 7.24 -4.39
CA ILE A 153 -10.61 8.06 -3.64
C ILE A 153 -9.22 7.68 -4.13
N LEU A 154 -8.49 8.63 -4.70
CA LEU A 154 -7.11 8.47 -5.13
C LEU A 154 -6.17 9.24 -4.19
N SER A 155 -5.19 8.54 -3.62
CA SER A 155 -4.10 9.11 -2.82
C SER A 155 -2.92 9.44 -3.71
N TYR A 156 -2.34 10.64 -3.58
CA TYR A 156 -1.20 11.05 -4.39
C TYR A 156 -0.39 12.22 -3.78
N TYR A 157 0.76 12.58 -4.35
CA TYR A 157 1.52 13.81 -4.02
C TYR A 157 1.34 14.89 -5.10
N PRO A 158 1.46 16.19 -4.81
CA PRO A 158 1.41 17.23 -5.85
C PRO A 158 2.37 16.93 -7.01
N HIS A 159 1.85 16.92 -8.24
CA HIS A 159 2.60 16.64 -9.45
C HIS A 159 1.86 17.23 -10.68
N PRO A 160 2.56 17.78 -11.69
CA PRO A 160 1.91 18.40 -12.86
C PRO A 160 0.89 17.50 -13.58
N LEU A 161 1.17 16.20 -13.71
CA LEU A 161 0.23 15.22 -14.28
C LEU A 161 -1.08 15.17 -13.48
N ILE A 162 -1.02 15.30 -12.15
CA ILE A 162 -2.23 15.30 -11.34
C ILE A 162 -3.08 16.55 -11.60
N ASP A 163 -2.43 17.72 -11.69
CA ASP A 163 -3.11 18.97 -11.99
C ASP A 163 -3.74 18.94 -13.39
N GLU A 164 -3.08 18.32 -14.36
CA GLU A 164 -3.61 18.19 -15.72
C GLU A 164 -4.86 17.30 -15.77
N TYR A 165 -4.77 16.09 -15.20
CA TYR A 165 -5.77 15.05 -15.39
C TYR A 165 -6.90 15.05 -14.35
N TYR A 166 -6.66 15.59 -13.15
CA TYR A 166 -7.60 15.49 -12.03
C TYR A 166 -8.18 16.82 -11.55
N LYS A 167 -7.86 17.96 -12.18
CA LYS A 167 -8.35 19.30 -11.78
C LYS A 167 -9.86 19.46 -11.66
N THR A 168 -10.66 18.62 -12.33
CA THR A 168 -12.12 18.69 -12.28
C THR A 168 -12.73 17.93 -11.10
N PHE A 169 -11.91 17.18 -10.36
CA PHE A 169 -12.33 16.40 -9.20
C PHE A 169 -12.19 17.19 -7.90
N ASN A 170 -12.79 16.66 -6.82
CA ASN A 170 -12.63 17.18 -5.48
C ASN A 170 -11.24 16.82 -4.95
N ILE A 171 -10.34 17.79 -4.84
CA ILE A 171 -8.97 17.62 -4.34
C ILE A 171 -8.88 18.17 -2.92
N GLN A 172 -8.52 17.32 -1.96
CA GLN A 172 -8.23 17.69 -0.59
C GLN A 172 -6.73 17.57 -0.32
N THR A 173 -6.10 18.67 0.09
CA THR A 173 -4.69 18.69 0.49
C THR A 173 -4.56 18.49 1.99
N LYS A 174 -3.65 17.62 2.40
CA LYS A 174 -3.31 17.37 3.80
C LYS A 174 -1.82 17.50 4.02
N GLU A 175 -1.43 18.31 5.01
CA GLU A 175 -0.04 18.30 5.48
C GLU A 175 0.25 17.02 6.26
N VAL A 176 1.32 16.34 5.88
CA VAL A 176 1.84 15.16 6.56
C VAL A 176 3.28 15.38 6.97
N THR A 177 3.65 14.84 8.12
CA THR A 177 5.04 14.83 8.58
C THR A 177 5.72 13.58 8.03
N ILE A 178 6.83 13.75 7.32
CA ILE A 178 7.59 12.63 6.76
C ILE A 178 8.33 11.90 7.89
N THR A 179 7.81 10.74 8.31
CA THR A 179 8.35 9.97 9.44
C THR A 179 9.56 9.11 9.09
N SER A 180 9.82 8.88 7.79
CA SER A 180 10.97 8.12 7.30
C SER A 180 12.30 8.86 7.50
N CYS A 181 12.28 10.18 7.72
CA CYS A 181 13.45 10.93 8.14
C CYS A 181 13.78 10.63 9.61
N GLY A 182 14.75 9.75 9.82
CA GLY A 182 15.29 9.42 11.13
C GLY A 182 15.99 10.63 11.76
N ILE A 183 15.39 11.19 12.82
CA ILE A 183 16.06 12.18 13.66
C ILE A 183 16.80 11.41 14.75
N THR A 184 18.11 11.38 14.64
CA THR A 184 19.02 10.88 15.67
C THR A 184 19.57 12.03 16.50
N VAL A 185 20.21 11.72 17.62
CA VAL A 185 20.85 12.71 18.51
C VAL A 185 21.87 13.56 17.74
N ASN A 186 22.50 13.01 16.70
CA ASN A 186 23.51 13.66 15.86
C ASN A 186 22.95 14.23 14.54
N SER A 187 21.63 14.12 14.29
CA SER A 187 21.04 14.65 13.06
C SER A 187 21.11 16.19 13.05
N LYS A 188 21.67 16.76 11.97
CA LYS A 188 21.74 18.22 11.73
C LYS A 188 20.35 18.85 11.68
N GLN A 189 19.38 18.13 11.13
CA GLN A 189 17.98 18.55 11.09
C GLN A 189 17.22 17.96 12.28
N LYS A 190 16.68 18.84 13.13
CA LYS A 190 15.95 18.48 14.37
C LYS A 190 14.44 18.49 14.21
N ILE A 191 13.94 18.91 13.05
CA ILE A 191 12.51 18.95 12.71
C ILE A 191 12.30 18.06 11.49
N ARG A 192 11.25 17.24 11.52
CA ARG A 192 10.91 16.40 10.37
C ARG A 192 10.35 17.25 9.24
N PRO A 193 10.74 16.99 7.99
CA PRO A 193 10.16 17.69 6.86
C PRO A 193 8.66 17.36 6.76
N LYS A 194 7.90 18.34 6.29
CA LYS A 194 6.49 18.18 5.94
C LYS A 194 6.37 17.97 4.44
N ALA A 195 5.37 17.18 4.04
CA ALA A 195 4.92 17.07 2.65
C ALA A 195 3.42 17.32 2.58
N ALA A 196 2.94 17.71 1.41
CA ALA A 196 1.52 17.78 1.12
C ALA A 196 1.10 16.46 0.46
N GLU A 197 0.10 15.78 1.01
CA GLU A 197 -0.58 14.65 0.36
C GLU A 197 -1.93 15.11 -0.17
N LEU A 198 -2.31 14.59 -1.34
CA LEU A 198 -3.57 14.85 -2.02
C LEU A 198 -4.50 13.65 -1.89
N LEU A 199 -5.77 13.94 -1.61
CA LEU A 199 -6.87 12.99 -1.75
C LEU A 199 -7.84 13.51 -2.80
N ILE A 200 -7.98 12.78 -3.91
CA ILE A 200 -8.75 13.17 -5.09
C ILE A 200 -10.01 12.29 -5.15
N LYS A 201 -11.19 12.87 -5.34
CA LYS A 201 -12.48 12.16 -5.26
C LYS A 201 -13.49 12.62 -6.31
N ASN A 202 -14.41 11.75 -6.70
CA ASN A 202 -15.54 12.08 -7.57
C ASN A 202 -16.87 12.35 -6.82
N PHE A 203 -16.81 12.65 -5.51
CA PHE A 203 -17.97 12.94 -4.66
C PHE A 203 -17.63 13.94 -3.55
#